data_AF-A0AA35W9J7-F1
#
_entry.id   AF-A0AA35W9J7-F1
#
_cell.length_a   1.000
_cell.length_b   1.000
_cell.length_c   1.000
_cell.angle_alpha   90.00
_cell.angle_beta   90.00
_cell.angle_gamma   90.00
#
_symmetry.space_group_name_H-M   'P 1'
#
loop_
_entity.id
_entity.type
_entity.pdbx_description
1 polymer ?
#
loop_
_entity_poly.entity_id
_entity_poly.type
_entity_poly.pdbx_seq_one_letter_code
_entity_poly.pdbx_strand_id
1 'polypeptide(L)'
;MERVCPRCRTSSYDKPSLKLLVNVCGHHICESCVDVVFARPTAPCPECGVALRRSLYRAQQFEDPMVEREVDIRKKVLQDYNQLEGDFPSLQAYNDYLEEVESIVYNLCNGVDVEVTREKMEQYRRDHQTFIMKNREKRRQLERLTQQEVREEQQLQELRNRQALASAKGEAREKKRDMQSVIHELVRSLKVAVLLWVVCVLSDGVRETSGGGGGQPRSCCSSV
;
A
#
# COMPACT_ATOMS: atom_id res chain seq x y z
N MET A 1 20.82 -7.41 17.73
CA MET A 1 20.08 -7.92 18.92
C MET A 1 18.69 -8.30 18.44
N GLU A 2 18.29 -9.54 18.68
CA GLU A 2 16.99 -10.04 18.23
C GLU A 2 15.87 -9.48 19.10
N ARG A 3 14.80 -8.95 18.49
CA ARG A 3 13.66 -8.42 19.25
C ARG A 3 12.78 -9.57 19.71
N VAL A 4 12.73 -9.75 21.02
CA VAL A 4 12.02 -10.85 21.67
C VAL A 4 11.01 -10.26 22.63
N CYS A 5 9.79 -10.82 22.65
CA CYS A 5 8.80 -10.41 23.64
C CYS A 5 9.30 -10.80 25.06
N PRO A 6 9.41 -9.86 26.02
CA PRO A 6 9.95 -10.13 27.35
C PRO A 6 9.10 -11.12 28.15
N ARG A 7 7.83 -11.30 27.77
CA ARG A 7 6.88 -12.17 28.47
C ARG A 7 6.83 -13.60 27.94
N CYS A 8 6.66 -13.77 26.62
CA CYS A 8 6.54 -15.11 26.00
C CYS A 8 7.83 -15.61 25.37
N ARG A 9 8.89 -14.78 25.33
CA ARG A 9 10.19 -15.08 24.74
C ARG A 9 10.16 -15.50 23.27
N THR A 10 9.05 -15.27 22.58
CA THR A 10 8.91 -15.53 21.14
C THR A 10 9.50 -14.37 20.36
N SER A 11 10.32 -14.66 19.36
CA SER A 11 10.85 -13.67 18.43
C SER A 11 10.05 -13.65 17.12
N SER A 12 10.33 -12.65 16.28
CA SER A 12 9.80 -12.62 14.91
C SER A 12 10.33 -13.77 14.04
N TYR A 13 11.45 -14.39 14.42
CA TYR A 13 12.03 -15.52 13.70
C TYR A 13 11.21 -16.80 13.95
N ASP A 14 10.81 -17.05 15.20
CA ASP A 14 10.00 -18.22 15.56
C ASP A 14 8.62 -18.19 14.89
N LYS A 15 8.03 -16.99 14.81
CA LYS A 15 6.70 -16.79 14.25
C LYS A 15 6.66 -15.53 13.38
N PRO A 16 6.81 -15.66 12.05
CA PRO A 16 6.83 -14.53 11.11
C PRO A 16 5.53 -13.71 11.07
N SER A 17 4.40 -14.28 11.53
CA SER A 17 3.12 -13.56 11.64
C SER A 17 2.97 -12.77 12.95
N LEU A 18 3.94 -12.85 13.86
CA LEU A 18 3.90 -12.18 15.15
C LEU A 18 4.22 -10.70 14.98
N LYS A 19 3.24 -9.83 15.30
CA LYS A 19 3.45 -8.39 15.35
C LYS A 19 3.93 -7.99 16.74
N LEU A 20 5.10 -7.36 16.79
CA LEU A 20 5.61 -6.68 17.98
C LEU A 20 5.04 -5.25 18.00
N LEU A 21 4.50 -4.88 19.14
CA LEU A 21 4.00 -3.54 19.43
C LEU A 21 4.98 -2.83 20.34
N VAL A 22 5.13 -1.52 20.16
CA VAL A 22 6.05 -0.67 20.92
C VAL A 22 5.27 0.38 21.69
N ASN A 23 5.74 0.69 22.89
CA ASN A 23 5.16 1.72 23.74
C ASN A 23 5.96 3.04 23.69
N VAL A 24 5.46 4.05 24.40
CA VAL A 24 6.12 5.36 24.57
C VAL A 24 7.48 5.31 25.27
N CYS A 25 7.82 4.19 25.92
CA CYS A 25 9.11 3.97 26.56
C CYS A 25 10.14 3.34 25.61
N GLY A 26 9.71 2.86 24.43
CA GLY A 26 10.55 2.14 23.47
C GLY A 26 10.68 0.63 23.72
N HIS A 27 9.88 0.05 24.61
CA HIS A 27 9.91 -1.39 24.91
C HIS A 27 8.88 -2.16 24.08
N HIS A 28 9.22 -3.39 23.69
CA HIS A 28 8.45 -4.21 22.75
C HIS A 28 7.70 -5.33 23.47
N ILE A 29 6.48 -5.62 23.00
CA ILE A 29 5.70 -6.77 23.46
C ILE A 29 4.85 -7.28 22.28
N CYS A 30 4.60 -8.57 22.20
CA CYS A 30 3.78 -9.11 21.10
C CYS A 30 2.28 -8.86 21.31
N GLU A 31 1.53 -8.79 20.22
CA GLU A 31 0.08 -8.55 20.21
C GLU A 31 -0.69 -9.43 21.22
N SER A 32 -0.44 -10.75 21.20
CA SER A 32 -1.06 -11.68 22.14
C SER A 32 -0.72 -11.41 23.61
N CYS A 33 0.50 -10.95 23.91
CA CYS A 33 0.88 -10.62 25.27
C CYS A 33 0.30 -9.28 25.74
N VAL A 34 0.05 -8.32 24.82
CA VAL A 34 -0.67 -7.09 25.13
C VAL A 34 -2.08 -7.40 25.63
N ASP A 35 -2.80 -8.30 24.95
CA ASP A 35 -4.17 -8.69 25.36
C ASP A 35 -4.22 -9.21 26.80
N VAL A 36 -3.25 -10.04 27.17
CA VAL A 36 -3.20 -10.63 28.50
C VAL A 36 -2.69 -9.63 29.55
N VAL A 37 -1.72 -8.76 29.22
CA VAL A 37 -1.24 -7.71 30.16
C VAL A 37 -2.34 -6.70 30.44
N PHE A 38 -3.10 -6.30 29.41
CA PHE A 38 -4.18 -5.34 29.51
C PHE A 38 -5.56 -5.96 29.77
N ALA A 39 -5.61 -7.16 30.34
CA ALA A 39 -6.82 -7.68 30.98
C ALA A 39 -7.30 -6.74 32.09
N ARG A 40 -6.37 -5.98 32.71
CA ARG A 40 -6.67 -4.79 33.50
C ARG A 40 -6.47 -3.53 32.64
N PRO A 41 -7.31 -2.49 32.79
CA PRO A 41 -7.28 -1.31 31.92
C PRO A 41 -5.97 -0.51 32.00
N THR A 42 -5.27 -0.59 33.13
CA THR A 42 -3.92 -0.05 33.33
C THR A 42 -2.99 -1.18 33.74
N ALA A 43 -1.81 -1.21 33.12
CA ALA A 43 -0.79 -2.19 33.42
C ALA A 43 0.61 -1.57 33.28
N PRO A 44 1.57 -1.97 34.13
CA PRO A 44 2.94 -1.50 34.03
C PRO A 44 3.65 -2.11 32.81
N CYS A 45 4.57 -1.35 32.22
CA CYS A 45 5.52 -1.88 31.25
C CYS A 45 6.36 -3.01 31.90
N PRO A 46 6.49 -4.19 31.26
CA PRO A 46 7.26 -5.31 31.81
C PRO A 46 8.75 -5.04 32.03
N GLU A 47 9.33 -4.05 31.34
CA GLU A 47 10.76 -3.73 31.40
C GLU A 47 11.06 -2.56 32.35
N CYS A 48 10.33 -1.45 32.24
CA CYS A 48 10.59 -0.23 33.02
C CYS A 48 9.55 0.10 34.09
N GLY A 49 8.46 -0.67 34.21
CA GLY A 49 7.44 -0.47 35.25
C GLY A 49 6.50 0.73 35.07
N VAL A 50 6.68 1.55 34.02
CA VAL A 50 5.81 2.72 33.75
C VAL A 50 4.37 2.27 33.54
N ALA A 51 3.42 2.89 34.26
CA ALA A 51 1.99 2.60 34.12
C ALA A 51 1.47 3.09 32.77
N LEU A 52 1.00 2.18 31.92
CA LEU A 52 0.55 2.46 30.57
C LEU A 52 -0.90 1.99 30.36
N ARG A 53 -1.48 2.45 29.24
CA ARG A 53 -2.77 1.99 28.71
C ARG A 53 -2.55 1.24 27.41
N ARG A 54 -3.47 0.35 27.04
CA ARG A 54 -3.42 -0.41 25.78
C ARG A 54 -3.24 0.48 24.55
N SER A 55 -3.91 1.63 24.50
CA SER A 55 -3.85 2.59 23.39
C SER A 55 -2.48 3.22 23.15
N LEU A 56 -1.55 3.09 24.11
CA LEU A 56 -0.19 3.60 24.00
C LEU A 56 0.76 2.60 23.33
N TYR A 57 0.30 1.37 23.07
CA TYR A 57 1.01 0.40 22.24
C TYR A 57 0.60 0.59 20.78
N ARG A 58 1.59 0.75 19.91
CA ARG A 58 1.40 0.91 18.47
C ARG A 58 2.24 -0.09 17.70
N ALA A 59 1.91 -0.32 16.43
CA ALA A 59 2.76 -1.10 15.54
C ALA A 59 4.12 -0.41 15.38
N GLN A 60 5.19 -1.20 15.49
CA GLN A 60 6.55 -0.72 15.27
C GLN A 60 6.69 -0.19 13.84
N GLN A 61 7.16 1.05 13.68
CA GLN A 61 7.46 1.62 12.36
C GLN A 61 8.94 1.54 12.04
N PHE A 62 9.80 1.71 13.04
CA PHE A 62 11.25 1.71 12.88
C PHE A 62 11.89 0.57 13.62
N GLU A 63 13.02 0.09 13.11
CA GLU A 63 13.76 -0.98 13.76
C GLU A 63 14.36 -0.53 15.10
N ASP A 64 14.94 0.65 15.16
CA ASP A 64 15.58 1.12 16.38
C ASP A 64 14.55 1.73 17.37
N PRO A 65 14.43 1.21 18.61
CA PRO A 65 13.58 1.82 19.63
C PRO A 65 14.02 3.23 20.04
N MET A 66 15.30 3.58 19.93
CA MET A 66 15.78 4.93 20.21
C MET A 66 15.22 5.91 19.18
N VAL A 67 15.24 5.54 17.90
CA VAL A 67 14.64 6.34 16.82
C VAL A 67 13.13 6.48 17.04
N GLU A 68 12.43 5.43 17.47
CA GLU A 68 11.00 5.55 17.78
C GLU A 68 10.71 6.51 18.93
N ARG A 69 11.50 6.45 20.01
CA ARG A 69 11.37 7.37 21.13
C ARG A 69 11.65 8.81 20.69
N GLU A 70 12.69 9.02 19.89
CA GLU A 70 13.06 10.34 19.37
C GLU A 70 11.97 10.92 18.47
N VAL A 71 11.43 10.13 17.53
CA VAL A 71 10.35 10.56 16.64
C VAL A 71 9.11 10.95 17.43
N ASP A 72 8.75 10.21 18.48
CA ASP A 72 7.62 10.55 19.35
C ASP A 72 7.83 11.84 20.12
N ILE A 73 9.03 12.05 20.66
CA ILE A 73 9.39 13.25 21.41
C ILE A 73 9.41 14.45 20.46
N ARG A 74 10.08 14.35 19.31
CA ARG A 74 10.14 15.41 18.30
C ARG A 74 8.74 15.81 17.83
N LYS A 75 7.85 14.84 17.59
CA LYS A 75 6.44 15.11 17.25
C LYS A 75 5.69 15.89 18.33
N LYS A 76 6.01 15.70 19.61
CA LYS A 76 5.40 16.46 20.72
C LYS A 76 6.00 17.87 20.81
N VAL A 77 7.33 17.99 20.72
CA VAL A 77 8.02 19.29 20.76
C VAL A 77 7.54 20.17 19.62
N LEU A 78 7.49 19.67 18.38
CA LEU A 78 7.02 20.41 17.20
C LEU A 78 5.52 20.77 17.21
N GLN A 79 4.73 20.25 18.15
CA GLN A 79 3.35 20.74 18.34
C GLN A 79 3.33 22.10 19.02
N ASP A 80 4.25 22.32 19.97
CA ASP A 80 4.41 23.59 20.68
C ASP A 80 5.35 24.52 19.88
N TYR A 81 6.45 23.99 19.36
CA TYR A 81 7.45 24.72 18.57
C TYR A 81 7.08 24.69 17.08
N ASN A 82 6.17 25.58 16.68
CA ASN A 82 5.62 25.62 15.33
C ASN A 82 5.85 26.95 14.58
N GLN A 83 6.93 27.66 14.91
CA GLN A 83 7.36 28.87 14.19
C GLN A 83 8.02 28.51 12.85
N LEU A 84 7.79 29.32 11.82
CA LEU A 84 8.39 29.15 10.49
C LEU A 84 9.48 30.20 10.26
N GLU A 85 10.33 29.97 9.26
CA GLU A 85 11.42 30.91 8.90
C GLU A 85 10.93 32.35 8.70
N GLY A 86 9.76 32.54 8.08
CA GLY A 86 9.17 33.86 7.84
C GLY A 86 8.65 34.59 9.09
N ASP A 87 8.62 33.94 10.25
CA ASP A 87 8.26 34.56 11.52
C ASP A 87 9.49 35.21 12.22
N PHE A 88 10.69 34.99 11.70
CA PHE A 88 11.94 35.51 12.25
C PHE A 88 12.50 36.68 11.44
N PRO A 89 13.24 37.61 12.09
CA PRO A 89 13.84 38.75 11.41
C PRO A 89 15.07 38.38 10.57
N SER A 90 15.72 37.24 10.84
CA SER A 90 16.92 36.79 10.15
C SER A 90 17.01 35.27 10.11
N LEU A 91 17.73 34.75 9.11
CA LEU A 91 18.02 33.31 9.00
C LEU A 91 18.81 32.79 10.20
N GLN A 92 19.70 33.60 10.76
CA GLN A 92 20.48 33.22 11.94
C GLN A 92 19.56 32.99 13.15
N ALA A 93 18.60 33.88 13.40
CA ALA A 93 17.65 33.71 14.49
C ALA A 93 16.78 32.46 14.32
N TYR A 94 16.43 32.11 13.07
CA TYR A 94 15.72 30.87 12.78
C TYR A 94 16.59 29.62 13.03
N ASN A 95 17.86 29.65 12.66
CA ASN A 95 18.78 28.55 12.92
C ASN A 95 19.04 28.36 14.43
N ASP A 96 19.22 29.45 15.18
CA ASP A 96 19.37 29.39 16.64
C ASP A 96 18.12 28.76 17.30
N TYR A 97 16.92 29.09 16.78
CA TYR A 97 15.67 28.47 17.21
C TYR A 97 15.61 26.97 16.91
N LEU A 98 16.05 26.53 15.72
CA LEU A 98 16.11 25.11 15.37
C LEU A 98 17.11 24.35 16.26
N GLU A 99 18.24 24.96 16.58
CA GLU A 99 19.24 24.38 17.49
C GLU A 99 18.69 24.24 18.92
N GLU A 100 17.91 25.21 19.40
CA GLU A 100 17.21 25.11 20.68
C GLU A 100 16.20 23.95 20.69
N VAL A 101 15.43 23.79 19.62
CA VAL A 101 14.48 22.68 19.47
C VAL A 101 15.20 21.33 19.51
N GLU A 102 16.32 21.18 18.80
CA GLU A 102 17.10 19.94 18.81
C GLU A 102 17.75 19.67 20.16
N SER A 103 18.21 20.71 20.86
CA SER A 103 18.71 20.59 22.24
C SER A 103 17.64 20.06 23.19
N ILE A 104 16.41 20.56 23.09
CA ILE A 104 15.26 20.08 23.87
C ILE A 104 14.96 18.62 23.55
N VAL A 105 14.92 18.25 22.27
CA VAL A 105 14.66 16.87 21.83
C VAL A 105 15.73 15.91 22.34
N TYR A 106 17.01 16.30 22.23
CA TYR A 106 18.14 15.52 22.71
C TYR A 106 18.08 15.28 24.22
N ASN A 107 17.82 16.33 25.00
CA ASN A 107 17.69 16.25 26.46
C ASN A 107 16.57 15.28 26.87
N LEU A 108 15.40 15.37 26.24
CA LEU A 108 14.26 14.50 26.52
C LEU A 108 14.49 13.04 26.07
N CYS A 109 15.22 12.81 24.97
CA CYS A 109 15.57 11.47 24.51
C CYS A 109 16.54 10.78 25.46
N ASN A 110 17.60 11.49 25.87
CA ASN A 110 18.66 10.92 26.69
C ASN A 110 18.37 10.99 28.20
N GLY A 111 17.31 11.69 28.61
CA GLY A 111 16.95 11.82 30.01
C GLY A 111 17.84 12.80 30.79
N VAL A 112 18.46 13.75 30.08
CA VAL A 112 19.30 14.81 30.67
C VAL A 112 18.39 16.00 31.00
N ASP A 113 18.43 16.50 32.23
CA ASP A 113 17.72 17.71 32.67
C ASP A 113 16.23 17.77 32.24
N VAL A 114 15.54 16.63 32.35
CA VAL A 114 14.15 16.47 31.86
C VAL A 114 13.19 17.48 32.50
N GLU A 115 13.33 17.73 33.79
CA GLU A 115 12.42 18.62 34.53
C GLU A 115 12.62 20.08 34.12
N VAL A 116 13.87 20.53 34.01
CA VAL A 116 14.20 21.88 33.53
C VAL A 116 13.71 22.08 32.09
N THR A 117 13.93 21.07 31.24
CA THR A 117 13.49 21.11 29.83
C THR A 117 11.97 21.16 29.72
N ARG A 118 11.25 20.39 30.54
CA ARG A 118 9.79 20.44 30.61
C ARG A 118 9.28 21.80 31.08
N GLU A 119 9.89 22.38 32.10
CA GLU A 119 9.50 23.70 32.60
C GLU A 119 9.69 24.78 31.54
N LYS A 120 10.82 24.76 30.82
CA LYS A 120 11.06 25.65 29.67
C LYS A 120 9.99 25.48 28.58
N MET A 121 9.63 24.24 28.24
CA MET A 121 8.56 23.99 27.26
C MET A 121 7.19 24.53 27.73
N GLU A 122 6.85 24.35 29.01
CA GLU A 122 5.60 24.87 29.58
C GLU A 122 5.57 26.40 29.63
N GLN A 123 6.71 27.03 29.91
CA GLN A 123 6.84 28.49 29.84
C GLN A 123 6.67 28.99 28.40
N TYR A 124 7.40 28.40 27.46
CA TYR A 124 7.29 28.73 26.03
C TYR A 124 5.86 28.58 25.52
N ARG A 125 5.17 27.50 25.89
CA ARG A 125 3.77 27.26 25.49
C ARG A 125 2.83 28.34 26.03
N ARG A 126 3.04 28.80 27.26
CA ARG A 126 2.23 29.88 27.88
C ARG A 126 2.48 31.22 27.17
N ASP A 127 3.74 31.56 26.94
CA ASP A 127 4.12 32.84 26.35
C ASP A 127 3.68 32.96 24.88
N HIS A 128 3.70 31.83 24.13
CA HIS A 128 3.42 31.80 22.70
C HIS A 128 2.06 31.17 22.35
N GLN A 129 1.16 30.98 23.32
CA GLN A 129 -0.09 30.24 23.12
C GLN A 129 -0.92 30.72 21.92
N THR A 130 -1.10 32.04 21.79
CA THR A 130 -1.90 32.65 20.72
C THR A 130 -1.29 32.41 19.34
N PHE A 131 0.04 32.55 19.26
CA PHE A 131 0.81 32.31 18.05
C PHE A 131 0.74 30.83 17.65
N ILE A 132 0.95 29.93 18.61
CA ILE A 132 0.87 28.48 18.38
C ILE A 132 -0.51 28.09 17.83
N MET A 133 -1.58 28.62 18.43
CA MET A 133 -2.94 28.34 17.96
C MET A 133 -3.20 28.85 16.54
N LYS A 134 -2.73 30.07 16.22
CA LYS A 134 -2.84 30.64 14.86
C LYS A 134 -2.12 29.79 13.82
N ASN A 135 -0.88 29.39 14.09
CA ASN A 135 -0.10 28.56 13.19
C ASN A 135 -0.67 27.15 13.04
N ARG A 136 -1.21 26.58 14.13
CA ARG A 136 -1.91 25.30 14.09
C ARG A 136 -3.16 25.35 13.20
N GLU A 137 -3.93 26.42 13.28
CA GLU A 137 -5.13 26.59 12.44
C GLU A 137 -4.75 26.78 10.97
N LYS A 138 -3.75 27.61 10.66
CA LYS A 138 -3.23 27.75 9.29
C LYS A 138 -2.79 26.39 8.70
N ARG A 139 -2.03 25.60 9.47
CA ARG A 139 -1.60 24.25 9.03
C ARG A 139 -2.79 23.32 8.78
N ARG A 140 -3.80 23.35 9.65
CA ARG A 140 -5.03 22.55 9.47
C ARG A 140 -5.82 22.97 8.23
N GLN A 141 -5.90 24.27 7.95
CA GLN A 141 -6.56 24.77 6.75
C GLN A 141 -5.83 24.31 5.49
N LEU A 142 -4.50 24.44 5.46
CA LEU A 142 -3.69 23.96 4.34
C LEU A 142 -3.85 22.45 4.13
N GLU A 143 -3.79 21.67 5.22
CA GLU A 143 -3.97 20.21 5.15
C GLU A 143 -5.35 19.83 4.59
N ARG A 144 -6.42 20.56 4.94
CA ARG A 144 -7.77 20.32 4.39
C ARG A 144 -7.82 20.59 2.88
N LEU A 145 -7.20 21.67 2.42
CA LEU A 145 -7.14 22.00 0.99
C LEU A 145 -6.38 20.92 0.22
N THR A 146 -5.19 20.54 0.69
CA THR A 146 -4.40 19.47 0.08
C THR A 146 -5.18 18.14 0.06
N GLN A 147 -5.89 17.80 1.13
CA GLN A 147 -6.73 16.60 1.15
C GLN A 147 -7.89 16.65 0.14
N GLN A 148 -8.46 17.83 -0.14
CA GLN A 148 -9.47 17.99 -1.17
C GLN A 148 -8.88 17.77 -2.57
N GLU A 149 -7.75 18.41 -2.87
CA GLU A 149 -7.04 18.26 -4.15
C GLU A 149 -6.69 16.79 -4.43
N VAL A 150 -6.14 16.08 -3.44
CA VAL A 150 -5.79 14.66 -3.57
C VAL A 150 -7.04 13.80 -3.84
N ARG A 151 -8.18 14.12 -3.21
CA ARG A 151 -9.44 13.37 -3.44
C ARG A 151 -9.96 13.60 -4.85
N GLU A 152 -9.89 14.83 -5.35
CA GLU A 152 -10.31 15.16 -6.71
C GLU A 152 -9.43 14.42 -7.74
N GLU A 153 -8.11 14.41 -7.53
CA GLU A 153 -7.18 13.67 -8.38
C GLU A 153 -7.47 12.16 -8.37
N GLN A 154 -7.73 11.58 -7.19
CA GLN A 154 -8.12 10.18 -7.05
C GLN A 154 -9.41 9.86 -7.81
N GLN A 155 -10.44 10.69 -7.70
CA GLN A 155 -11.70 10.52 -8.43
C GLN A 155 -11.50 10.57 -9.95
N LEU A 156 -10.69 11.52 -10.43
CA LEU A 156 -10.37 11.64 -11.84
C LEU A 156 -9.60 10.41 -12.35
N GLN A 157 -8.64 9.93 -11.55
CA GLN A 157 -7.87 8.73 -11.88
C GLN A 157 -8.75 7.48 -11.91
N GLU A 158 -9.68 7.33 -10.98
CA GLU A 158 -10.66 6.25 -10.99
C GLU A 158 -11.55 6.28 -12.23
N LEU A 159 -12.02 7.47 -12.63
CA LEU A 159 -12.83 7.62 -13.84
C LEU A 159 -12.06 7.21 -15.09
N ARG A 160 -10.79 7.65 -15.21
CA ARG A 160 -9.89 7.26 -16.31
C ARG A 160 -9.67 5.74 -16.34
N ASN A 161 -9.40 5.14 -15.19
CA ASN A 161 -9.21 3.69 -15.07
C ASN A 161 -10.48 2.92 -15.50
N ARG A 162 -11.67 3.40 -15.11
CA ARG A 162 -12.95 2.79 -15.52
C ARG A 162 -13.19 2.90 -17.02
N GLN A 163 -12.92 4.05 -17.62
CA GLN A 163 -13.04 4.26 -19.06
C GLN A 163 -12.07 3.35 -19.83
N ALA A 164 -10.80 3.29 -19.43
CA ALA A 164 -9.81 2.40 -20.03
C ALA A 164 -10.22 0.93 -19.94
N LEU A 165 -10.74 0.49 -18.78
CA LEU A 165 -11.24 -0.87 -18.61
C LEU A 165 -12.47 -1.15 -19.49
N ALA A 166 -13.36 -0.19 -19.65
CA ALA A 166 -14.54 -0.33 -20.52
C ALA A 166 -14.12 -0.44 -21.99
N SER A 167 -13.20 0.41 -22.47
CA SER A 167 -12.66 0.36 -23.83
C SER A 167 -11.95 -0.97 -24.10
N ALA A 168 -11.06 -1.41 -23.19
CA ALA A 168 -10.36 -2.69 -23.32
C ALA A 168 -11.33 -3.90 -23.34
N LYS A 169 -12.39 -3.86 -22.52
CA LYS A 169 -13.45 -4.88 -22.57
C LYS A 169 -14.23 -4.86 -23.89
N GLY A 170 -14.47 -3.68 -24.45
CA GLY A 170 -15.10 -3.48 -25.76
C GLY A 170 -14.27 -4.13 -26.86
N GLU A 171 -12.99 -3.74 -26.96
CA GLU A 171 -12.02 -4.28 -27.93
C GLU A 171 -11.86 -5.80 -27.79
N ALA A 172 -11.81 -6.33 -26.56
CA ALA A 172 -11.72 -7.77 -26.33
C ALA A 172 -12.98 -8.53 -26.78
N ARG A 173 -14.17 -7.92 -26.65
CA ARG A 173 -15.43 -8.51 -27.14
C ARG A 173 -15.50 -8.49 -28.67
N GLU A 174 -15.05 -7.41 -29.29
CA GLU A 174 -14.96 -7.28 -30.75
C GLU A 174 -13.98 -8.30 -31.35
N LYS A 175 -12.75 -8.37 -30.84
CA LYS A 175 -11.75 -9.39 -31.23
C LYS A 175 -12.29 -10.82 -31.08
N LYS A 176 -13.09 -11.10 -30.04
CA LYS A 176 -13.74 -12.41 -29.87
C LYS A 176 -14.81 -12.68 -30.92
N ARG A 177 -15.62 -11.68 -31.29
CA ARG A 177 -16.63 -11.79 -32.35
C ARG A 177 -15.98 -12.01 -33.71
N ASP A 178 -14.92 -11.26 -34.02
CA ASP A 178 -14.17 -11.41 -35.27
C ASP A 178 -13.48 -12.78 -35.36
N MET A 179 -12.89 -13.25 -34.25
CA MET A 179 -12.35 -14.61 -34.18
C MET A 179 -13.43 -15.67 -34.44
N GLN A 180 -14.62 -15.50 -33.86
CA GLN A 180 -15.74 -16.43 -34.07
C GLN A 180 -16.27 -16.41 -35.50
N SER A 181 -16.34 -15.25 -36.16
CA SER A 181 -16.80 -15.17 -37.55
C SER A 181 -15.84 -15.86 -38.50
N VAL A 182 -14.52 -15.65 -38.33
CA VAL A 182 -13.48 -16.34 -39.12
C VAL A 182 -13.56 -17.86 -38.92
N ILE A 183 -13.71 -18.34 -37.68
CA ILE A 183 -13.90 -19.77 -37.40
C ILE A 183 -15.16 -20.31 -38.11
N HIS A 184 -16.28 -19.59 -38.04
CA HIS A 184 -17.53 -20.01 -38.67
C HIS A 184 -17.40 -20.11 -40.19
N GLU A 185 -16.69 -19.18 -40.82
CA GLU A 185 -16.40 -19.20 -42.26
C GLU A 185 -15.51 -20.38 -42.66
N LEU A 186 -14.43 -20.64 -41.91
CA LEU A 186 -13.57 -21.81 -42.11
C LEU A 186 -14.33 -23.13 -41.96
N VAL A 187 -15.21 -23.25 -40.96
CA VAL A 187 -16.04 -24.45 -40.77
C VAL A 187 -17.01 -24.63 -41.93
N ARG A 188 -17.58 -23.55 -42.47
CA ARG A 188 -18.46 -23.60 -43.64
C ARG A 188 -17.72 -24.11 -44.87
N SER A 189 -16.52 -23.59 -45.15
CA SER A 189 -15.72 -24.04 -46.29
C SER A 189 -15.27 -25.50 -46.14
N LEU A 190 -14.84 -25.91 -44.95
CA LEU A 190 -14.52 -27.31 -44.63
C LEU A 190 -15.71 -28.25 -44.82
N LYS A 191 -16.91 -27.86 -44.35
CA LYS A 191 -18.14 -28.67 -44.55
C LYS A 191 -18.44 -28.87 -46.04
N VAL A 192 -18.34 -27.82 -46.85
CA VAL A 192 -18.54 -27.91 -48.30
C VAL A 192 -17.48 -28.80 -48.95
N ALA A 193 -16.21 -28.65 -48.58
CA ALA A 193 -15.13 -29.49 -49.08
C ALA A 193 -15.33 -30.98 -48.72
N VAL A 194 -15.74 -31.28 -47.49
CA VAL A 194 -16.05 -32.65 -47.05
C VAL A 194 -17.25 -33.21 -47.80
N LEU A 195 -18.32 -32.44 -47.98
CA LEU A 195 -19.49 -32.87 -48.76
C LEU A 195 -19.13 -33.17 -50.21
N LEU A 196 -18.35 -32.29 -50.86
CA LEU A 196 -17.85 -32.50 -52.21
C LEU A 196 -16.95 -33.74 -52.29
N TRP A 197 -16.07 -33.95 -51.30
CA TRP A 197 -15.23 -35.15 -51.21
C TRP A 197 -16.07 -36.42 -51.07
N VAL A 198 -17.07 -36.43 -50.18
CA VAL A 198 -17.99 -37.56 -50.00
C VAL A 198 -18.77 -37.85 -51.28
N VAL A 199 -19.30 -36.82 -51.96
CA VAL A 199 -20.00 -36.98 -53.25
C VAL A 199 -19.07 -37.54 -54.32
N CYS A 200 -17.81 -37.09 -54.37
CA CYS A 200 -16.80 -37.58 -55.30
C CYS A 200 -16.48 -39.07 -55.03
N VAL A 201 -16.18 -39.44 -53.77
CA VAL A 201 -15.89 -40.82 -53.36
C VAL A 201 -17.07 -41.76 -53.62
N LEU A 202 -18.31 -41.32 -53.38
CA LEU A 202 -19.51 -42.10 -53.68
C LEU A 202 -19.77 -42.23 -55.18
N SER A 203 -19.45 -41.20 -55.98
CA SER A 203 -19.58 -41.25 -57.44
C SER A 203 -18.51 -42.16 -58.07
N ASP A 204 -17.31 -42.20 -57.50
CA ASP A 204 -16.26 -43.15 -57.89
C ASP A 204 -16.60 -44.60 -57.47
N GLY A 205 -17.34 -44.78 -56.36
CA GLY A 205 -17.85 -46.09 -55.91
C GLY A 205 -19.01 -46.67 -56.73
N VAL A 206 -19.68 -45.89 -57.59
CA VAL A 206 -20.77 -46.35 -58.48
C VAL A 206 -20.23 -46.82 -59.85
N ARG A 207 -18.92 -46.74 -60.10
CA ARG A 207 -18.30 -47.23 -61.34
C ARG A 207 -17.72 -48.65 -61.28
N GLU A 208 -17.95 -49.41 -60.21
CA GLU A 208 -17.46 -50.79 -60.06
C GLU A 208 -18.56 -51.82 -59.76
N THR A 209 -19.73 -51.78 -60.44
CA THR A 209 -20.59 -52.98 -60.55
C THR A 209 -21.44 -52.98 -61.82
N SER A 210 -20.82 -53.00 -63.00
CA SER A 210 -21.38 -53.72 -64.16
C SER A 210 -20.26 -53.99 -65.16
N GLY A 211 -20.16 -55.25 -65.58
CA GLY A 211 -18.95 -55.81 -66.18
C GLY A 211 -18.61 -55.32 -67.60
N GLY A 212 -17.35 -55.58 -67.95
CA GLY A 212 -16.88 -55.87 -69.30
C GLY A 212 -16.41 -54.66 -70.13
N GLY A 213 -15.09 -54.53 -70.27
CA GLY A 213 -14.48 -53.77 -71.37
C GLY A 213 -13.32 -52.89 -70.94
N GLY A 214 -12.10 -53.27 -71.33
CA GLY A 214 -10.88 -52.54 -71.01
C GLY A 214 -10.87 -51.09 -71.50
N GLY A 215 -10.36 -50.19 -70.64
CA GLY A 215 -10.09 -48.80 -70.97
C GLY A 215 -9.15 -48.20 -69.91
N GLN A 216 -7.99 -47.73 -70.35
CA GLN A 216 -6.93 -47.16 -69.52
C GLN A 216 -7.41 -45.99 -68.64
N PRO A 217 -6.87 -45.82 -67.42
CA PRO A 217 -7.22 -44.68 -66.58
C PRO A 217 -6.53 -43.42 -67.11
N ARG A 218 -7.33 -42.44 -67.55
CA ARG A 218 -6.85 -41.07 -67.78
C ARG A 218 -6.90 -40.30 -66.46
N SER A 219 -5.75 -39.82 -66.03
CA SER A 219 -5.56 -38.90 -64.92
C SER A 219 -6.28 -37.57 -65.18
N CYS A 220 -7.22 -37.21 -64.32
CA CYS A 220 -7.74 -35.84 -64.23
C CYS A 220 -7.57 -35.32 -62.80
N CYS A 221 -6.33 -34.95 -62.46
CA CYS A 221 -6.08 -33.91 -61.48
C CYS A 221 -5.26 -32.84 -62.20
N SER A 222 -5.91 -31.74 -62.61
CA SER A 222 -5.24 -30.50 -62.99
C SER A 222 -6.21 -29.32 -62.88
N SER A 223 -5.72 -28.24 -62.27
CA SER A 223 -6.25 -26.87 -62.22
C SER A 223 -7.12 -26.58 -60.99
N VAL A 224 -6.51 -26.04 -59.91
CA VAL A 224 -6.36 -24.60 -59.54
C VAL A 224 -7.67 -23.99 -59.06
#